data_AF-A0A959CIJ8-F1
#
_entry.id   AF-A0A959CIJ8-F1
#
_cell.length_a   1.000
_cell.length_b   1.000
_cell.length_c   1.000
_cell.angle_alpha   90.00
_cell.angle_beta   90.00
_cell.angle_gamma   90.00
#
_symmetry.space_group_name_H-M   'P 1'
#
loop_
_entity.id
_entity.type
_entity.pdbx_description
1 polymer ?
#
loop_
_entity_poly.entity_id
_entity_poly.type
_entity_poly.pdbx_seq_one_letter_code
_entity_poly.pdbx_strand_id
1 'polypeptide(L)'
;MIRFLIKGILRDKNRSVLPVAVISIGVFLTVLFSAWFKGILGDMVDVNANFSTGHVKVMSRAYADNIEQMPNDLALLEVSQLIDSLSAEFPTLEWVERIHFGGLLDVPGPDGETRAQGMATGQAIDFFGPGTREPERMNIPSSIVRGSLPDEPGEALVSNDFAERFGIKVGDPITLFGATMYGGMAFTNFTVAGTVRFGMRALDRGAILIDITDAQAALDMADAAGEVLGFFKDGKYHREEALQVKTAFNARYEGDADEFAPTMIRLNDQKGLDEYLTMMDYVAGAMTFIFILAMSIVLWNTGLLGGLRRYNEFGIRLAMGEEKGHIYRSLIIESVVFGIIGSVIGTIFGLAAAWYLQEY
;
A
#
# COMPACT_ATOMS: atom_id res chain seq x y z
N MET A 1 13.06 2.62 -50.47
CA MET A 1 11.98 3.38 -49.81
C MET A 1 12.27 3.73 -48.35
N ILE A 2 12.45 2.77 -47.44
CA ILE A 2 12.69 3.03 -46.00
C ILE A 2 13.89 3.96 -45.74
N ARG A 3 15.03 3.77 -46.41
CA ARG A 3 16.21 4.66 -46.30
C ARG A 3 15.95 6.11 -46.75
N PHE A 4 15.03 6.33 -47.69
CA PHE A 4 14.66 7.67 -48.17
C PHE A 4 13.74 8.37 -47.17
N LEU A 5 12.78 7.65 -46.60
CA LEU A 5 11.90 8.16 -45.54
C LEU A 5 12.70 8.52 -44.28
N ILE A 6 13.59 7.64 -43.81
CA ILE A 6 14.45 7.90 -42.64
C ILE A 6 15.36 9.12 -42.88
N LYS A 7 15.95 9.26 -44.07
CA LYS A 7 16.73 10.45 -44.43
C LYS A 7 15.89 11.73 -44.51
N GLY A 8 14.64 11.64 -44.97
CA GLY A 8 13.70 12.76 -44.98
C GLY A 8 13.34 13.24 -43.57
N ILE A 9 13.10 12.30 -42.65
CA ILE A 9 12.78 12.57 -41.23
C ILE A 9 13.94 13.28 -40.52
N LEU A 10 15.18 12.87 -40.77
CA LEU A 10 16.39 13.45 -40.17
C LEU A 10 16.78 14.82 -40.77
N ARG A 11 16.42 15.08 -42.02
CA ARG A 11 16.84 16.29 -42.75
C ARG A 11 15.86 17.46 -42.61
N ASP A 12 14.56 17.20 -42.49
CA ASP A 12 13.55 18.23 -42.27
C ASP A 12 13.03 18.24 -40.83
N LYS A 13 13.79 18.86 -39.92
CA LYS A 13 13.43 18.96 -38.48
C LYS A 13 12.04 19.56 -38.25
N ASN A 14 11.64 20.56 -39.04
CA ASN A 14 10.32 21.18 -38.90
C ASN A 14 9.14 20.25 -39.30
N ARG A 15 9.40 19.16 -40.02
CA ARG A 15 8.38 18.21 -40.49
C ARG A 15 8.13 17.06 -39.52
N SER A 16 9.18 16.57 -38.87
CA SER A 16 9.13 15.40 -38.00
C SER A 16 9.07 15.74 -36.50
N VAL A 17 9.62 16.87 -36.07
CA VAL A 17 9.76 17.18 -34.63
C VAL A 17 8.41 17.38 -33.95
N LEU A 18 7.48 18.13 -34.57
CA LEU A 18 6.21 18.46 -33.91
C LEU A 18 5.31 17.22 -33.73
N PRO A 19 5.07 16.37 -34.75
CA PRO A 19 4.32 15.12 -34.55
C PRO A 19 5.00 14.18 -33.55
N VAL A 20 6.32 13.99 -33.65
CA VAL A 20 7.05 13.13 -32.71
C VAL A 20 6.97 13.67 -31.28
N ALA A 21 7.15 14.97 -31.06
CA ALA A 21 7.07 15.57 -29.74
C ALA A 21 5.67 15.42 -29.11
N VAL A 22 4.60 15.64 -29.90
CA VAL A 22 3.22 15.47 -29.43
C VAL A 22 2.96 14.01 -29.03
N ILE A 23 3.39 13.05 -29.83
CA ILE A 23 3.26 11.62 -29.54
C ILE A 23 4.08 11.26 -28.28
N SER A 24 5.34 11.71 -28.21
CA SER A 24 6.22 11.46 -27.07
C SER A 24 5.61 11.99 -25.77
N ILE A 25 5.09 13.22 -25.75
CA ILE A 25 4.47 13.82 -24.56
C ILE A 25 3.21 13.05 -24.16
N GLY A 26 2.37 12.68 -25.12
CA GLY A 26 1.16 11.90 -24.84
C GLY A 26 1.47 10.53 -24.22
N VAL A 27 2.41 9.80 -24.82
CA VAL A 27 2.84 8.49 -24.30
C VAL A 27 3.55 8.64 -22.96
N PHE A 28 4.41 9.64 -22.80
CA PHE A 28 5.05 10.00 -21.53
C PHE A 28 4.03 10.17 -20.41
N LEU A 29 3.03 11.04 -20.61
CA LEU A 29 1.99 11.29 -19.61
C LEU A 29 1.17 10.05 -19.33
N THR A 30 0.78 9.29 -20.36
CA THR A 30 0.00 8.06 -20.17
C THR A 30 0.74 7.03 -19.32
N VAL A 31 2.02 6.81 -19.61
CA VAL A 31 2.88 5.87 -18.86
C VAL A 31 3.07 6.37 -17.43
N LEU A 32 3.38 7.66 -17.24
CA LEU A 32 3.59 8.26 -15.93
C LEU A 32 2.33 8.15 -15.06
N PHE A 33 1.16 8.55 -15.58
CA PHE A 33 -0.09 8.46 -14.84
C PHE A 33 -0.45 7.02 -14.51
N SER A 34 -0.28 6.08 -15.45
CA SER A 34 -0.58 4.66 -15.19
C SER A 34 0.34 4.08 -14.11
N ALA A 35 1.63 4.41 -14.14
CA ALA A 35 2.59 3.99 -13.12
C ALA A 35 2.25 4.60 -11.74
N TRP A 36 1.97 5.90 -11.70
CA TRP A 36 1.59 6.60 -10.48
C TRP A 36 0.31 6.05 -9.84
N PHE A 37 -0.75 5.82 -10.62
CA PHE A 37 -1.98 5.21 -10.12
C PHE A 37 -1.75 3.80 -9.57
N LYS A 38 -0.97 2.97 -10.27
CA LYS A 38 -0.61 1.63 -9.78
C LYS A 38 0.22 1.68 -8.50
N GLY A 39 1.13 2.66 -8.39
CA GLY A 39 1.90 2.91 -7.17
C GLY A 39 0.99 3.21 -5.98
N ILE A 40 0.06 4.16 -6.13
CA ILE A 40 -0.92 4.50 -5.07
C ILE A 40 -1.73 3.28 -4.63
N LEU A 41 -2.19 2.45 -5.58
CA LEU A 41 -2.94 1.24 -5.24
C LEU A 41 -2.07 0.19 -4.55
N GLY A 42 -0.81 0.05 -4.96
CA GLY A 42 0.19 -0.78 -4.29
C GLY A 42 0.42 -0.33 -2.85
N ASP A 43 0.73 0.95 -2.65
CA ASP A 43 0.93 1.55 -1.32
C ASP A 43 -0.29 1.34 -0.43
N MET A 44 -1.51 1.47 -0.98
CA MET A 44 -2.73 1.23 -0.23
C MET A 44 -2.86 -0.23 0.23
N VAL A 45 -2.49 -1.20 -0.61
CA VAL A 45 -2.46 -2.62 -0.25
C VAL A 45 -1.39 -2.86 0.81
N ASP A 46 -0.19 -2.31 0.64
CA ASP A 46 0.93 -2.51 1.56
C ASP A 46 0.65 -1.89 2.94
N VAL A 47 0.09 -0.67 3.00
CA VAL A 47 -0.33 -0.05 4.25
C VAL A 47 -1.44 -0.86 4.94
N ASN A 48 -2.43 -1.34 4.19
CA ASN A 48 -3.47 -2.20 4.77
C ASN A 48 -2.93 -3.54 5.26
N ALA A 49 -2.00 -4.16 4.53
CA ALA A 49 -1.33 -5.37 4.96
C ALA A 49 -0.53 -5.10 6.25
N ASN A 50 0.26 -4.04 6.28
CA ASN A 50 1.18 -3.79 7.38
C ASN A 50 0.50 -3.31 8.66
N PHE A 51 -0.63 -2.61 8.58
CA PHE A 51 -1.32 -2.06 9.76
C PHE A 51 -2.60 -2.77 10.16
N SER A 52 -3.32 -3.37 9.20
CA SER A 52 -4.65 -3.97 9.45
C SER A 52 -4.61 -5.50 9.35
N THR A 53 -4.33 -6.09 8.18
CA THR A 53 -4.60 -7.53 7.98
C THR A 53 -3.45 -8.49 7.75
N GLY A 54 -2.27 -8.00 7.43
CA GLY A 54 -1.34 -8.82 6.68
C GLY A 54 -1.92 -9.23 5.32
N HIS A 55 -1.28 -10.18 4.67
CA HIS A 55 -1.79 -10.76 3.43
C HIS A 55 -2.93 -11.75 3.70
N VAL A 56 -2.80 -12.49 4.80
CA VAL A 56 -3.86 -13.29 5.40
C VAL A 56 -3.89 -13.02 6.90
N LYS A 57 -5.06 -13.16 7.51
CA LYS A 57 -5.28 -12.99 8.94
C LYS A 57 -6.07 -14.16 9.48
N VAL A 58 -5.64 -14.71 10.60
CA VAL A 58 -6.35 -15.70 11.39
C VAL A 58 -6.84 -15.06 12.68
N MET A 59 -8.09 -15.35 13.03
CA MET A 59 -8.78 -14.87 14.23
C MET A 59 -9.87 -15.88 14.60
N SER A 60 -10.52 -15.74 15.74
CA SER A 60 -11.76 -16.49 15.99
C SER A 60 -12.92 -15.95 15.14
N ARG A 61 -13.94 -16.77 14.88
CA ARG A 61 -15.12 -16.32 14.12
C ARG A 61 -15.86 -15.18 14.82
N ALA A 62 -16.03 -15.29 16.13
CA ALA A 62 -16.67 -14.25 16.92
C ALA A 62 -15.90 -12.92 16.87
N TYR A 63 -14.56 -12.99 16.88
CA TYR A 63 -13.70 -11.82 16.67
C TYR A 63 -13.88 -11.23 15.27
N ALA A 64 -14.00 -12.06 14.23
CA ALA A 64 -14.21 -11.61 12.86
C ALA A 64 -15.48 -10.78 12.67
N ASP A 65 -16.56 -11.21 13.31
CA ASP A 65 -17.84 -10.50 13.23
C ASP A 65 -17.83 -9.16 13.99
N ASN A 66 -17.00 -9.06 15.03
CA ASN A 66 -16.93 -7.92 15.95
C ASN A 66 -15.61 -7.14 15.90
N ILE A 67 -14.82 -7.27 14.82
CA ILE A 67 -13.47 -6.72 14.69
C ILE A 67 -13.37 -5.22 15.00
N GLU A 68 -14.42 -4.45 14.69
CA GLU A 68 -14.50 -3.00 14.95
C GLU A 68 -14.46 -2.64 16.44
N GLN A 69 -14.78 -3.59 17.33
CA GLN A 69 -14.79 -3.41 18.78
C GLN A 69 -13.47 -3.79 19.47
N MET A 70 -12.51 -4.35 18.72
CA MET A 70 -11.26 -4.92 19.29
C MET A 70 -11.54 -5.89 20.47
N PRO A 71 -12.35 -6.95 20.26
CA PRO A 71 -12.89 -7.77 21.35
C PRO A 71 -11.84 -8.78 21.83
N ASN A 72 -10.95 -8.35 22.73
CA ASN A 72 -9.89 -9.21 23.27
C ASN A 72 -10.41 -10.39 24.11
N ASP A 73 -11.66 -10.34 24.54
CA ASP A 73 -12.40 -11.47 25.13
C ASP A 73 -12.69 -12.60 24.14
N LEU A 74 -12.62 -12.31 22.84
CA LEU A 74 -12.81 -13.27 21.74
C LEU A 74 -11.48 -13.67 21.07
N ALA A 75 -10.35 -13.39 21.71
CA ALA A 75 -9.02 -13.69 21.19
C ALA A 75 -8.78 -15.19 20.99
N LEU A 76 -7.79 -15.52 20.15
CA LEU A 76 -7.29 -16.88 20.02
C LEU A 76 -6.43 -17.22 21.23
N LEU A 77 -6.52 -18.46 21.69
CA LEU A 77 -5.69 -19.05 22.74
C LEU A 77 -4.71 -20.05 22.13
N GLU A 78 -3.66 -20.40 22.88
CA GLU A 78 -2.62 -21.36 22.47
C GLU A 78 -1.97 -20.95 21.14
N VAL A 79 -1.73 -19.64 20.99
CA VAL A 79 -1.31 -19.05 19.72
C VAL A 79 0.08 -19.52 19.30
N SER A 80 0.96 -19.81 20.26
CA SER A 80 2.26 -20.41 19.99
C SER A 80 2.13 -21.72 19.19
N GLN A 81 1.20 -22.61 19.59
CA GLN A 81 0.96 -23.87 18.90
C GLN A 81 0.29 -23.65 17.53
N LEU A 82 -0.62 -22.67 17.43
CA LEU A 82 -1.24 -22.31 16.17
C LEU A 82 -0.20 -21.81 15.17
N ILE A 83 0.72 -20.93 15.57
CA ILE A 83 1.79 -20.40 14.71
C ILE A 83 2.74 -21.49 14.24
N ASP A 84 3.13 -22.42 15.12
CA ASP A 84 3.95 -23.57 14.73
C ASP A 84 3.25 -24.42 13.66
N SER A 85 1.95 -24.67 13.82
CA SER A 85 1.15 -25.41 12.84
C SER A 85 1.02 -24.68 11.50
N LEU A 86 0.77 -23.37 11.54
CA LEU A 86 0.64 -22.51 10.37
C LEU A 86 1.97 -22.38 9.62
N SER A 87 3.09 -22.30 10.34
CA SER A 87 4.43 -22.21 9.75
C SER A 87 4.84 -23.51 9.07
N ALA A 88 4.45 -24.65 9.62
CA ALA A 88 4.69 -25.96 9.02
C ALA A 88 3.84 -26.19 7.75
N GLU A 89 2.59 -25.73 7.76
CA GLU A 89 1.64 -25.94 6.66
C GLU A 89 1.85 -24.95 5.51
N PHE A 90 2.10 -23.68 5.82
CA PHE A 90 2.25 -22.60 4.85
C PHE A 90 3.65 -21.97 4.93
N PRO A 91 4.69 -22.68 4.45
CA PRO A 91 6.08 -22.24 4.60
C PRO A 91 6.44 -21.02 3.73
N THR A 92 5.55 -20.60 2.82
CA THR A 92 5.72 -19.36 2.03
C THR A 92 5.36 -18.11 2.81
N LEU A 93 4.66 -18.27 3.94
CA LEU A 93 4.24 -17.20 4.83
C LEU A 93 5.16 -17.10 6.06
N GLU A 94 5.24 -15.88 6.58
CA GLU A 94 5.81 -15.52 7.87
C GLU A 94 4.64 -15.08 8.76
N TRP A 95 4.54 -15.66 9.95
CA TRP A 95 3.41 -15.47 10.86
C TRP A 95 3.83 -14.62 12.05
N VAL A 96 2.97 -13.67 12.42
CA VAL A 96 3.20 -12.74 13.54
C VAL A 96 1.92 -12.57 14.35
N GLU A 97 2.07 -12.34 15.64
CA GLU A 97 0.97 -12.09 16.57
C GLU A 97 0.68 -10.60 16.68
N ARG A 98 -0.58 -10.24 16.80
CA ARG A 98 -0.99 -8.87 17.10
C ARG A 98 -2.12 -8.81 18.09
N ILE A 99 -2.05 -7.81 18.96
CA ILE A 99 -3.11 -7.46 19.89
C ILE A 99 -3.47 -5.99 19.69
N HIS A 100 -4.72 -5.73 19.36
CA HIS A 100 -5.27 -4.38 19.34
C HIS A 100 -6.02 -4.15 20.64
N PHE A 101 -5.87 -2.98 21.24
CA PHE A 101 -6.57 -2.67 22.49
C PHE A 101 -6.97 -1.20 22.55
N GLY A 102 -8.15 -0.94 23.09
CA GLY A 102 -8.58 0.40 23.45
C GLY A 102 -8.18 0.71 24.90
N GLY A 103 -7.84 1.96 25.18
CA GLY A 103 -7.58 2.38 26.55
C GLY A 103 -7.59 3.88 26.73
N LEU A 104 -7.40 4.29 27.98
CA LEU A 104 -7.07 5.66 28.34
C LEU A 104 -5.60 5.69 28.74
N LEU A 105 -4.82 6.56 28.12
CA LEU A 105 -3.48 6.84 28.55
C LEU A 105 -3.51 7.99 29.56
N ASP A 106 -2.89 7.77 30.70
CA ASP A 106 -2.68 8.77 31.73
C ASP A 106 -1.21 9.13 31.86
N VAL A 107 -0.99 10.43 32.01
CA VAL A 107 0.32 11.02 32.14
C VAL A 107 0.40 11.56 33.56
N PRO A 108 1.07 10.84 34.48
CA PRO A 108 1.22 11.29 35.85
C PRO A 108 2.09 12.56 35.92
N GLY A 109 1.77 13.41 36.89
CA GLY A 109 2.55 14.57 37.28
C GLY A 109 3.70 14.18 38.22
N PRO A 110 4.58 15.14 38.58
CA PRO A 110 5.70 14.90 39.50
C PRO A 110 5.28 14.47 40.92
N ASP A 111 4.04 14.76 41.29
CA ASP A 111 3.36 14.42 42.53
C ASP A 111 2.59 13.09 42.47
N GLY A 112 2.56 12.44 41.30
CA GLY A 112 1.81 11.21 41.05
C GLY A 112 0.32 11.42 40.77
N GLU A 113 -0.16 12.67 40.70
CA GLU A 113 -1.52 12.97 40.27
C GLU A 113 -1.62 13.02 38.74
N THR A 114 -2.78 12.65 38.19
CA THR A 114 -3.05 12.75 36.74
C THR A 114 -2.86 14.19 36.25
N ARG A 115 -1.82 14.42 35.44
CA ARG A 115 -1.60 15.70 34.76
C ARG A 115 -2.45 15.82 33.51
N ALA A 116 -2.57 14.71 32.77
CA ALA A 116 -3.27 14.65 31.50
C ALA A 116 -3.76 13.25 31.20
N GLN A 117 -4.94 13.14 30.57
CA GLN A 117 -5.50 11.88 30.14
C GLN A 117 -6.07 12.01 28.73
N GLY A 118 -5.89 10.96 27.92
CA GLY A 118 -6.41 10.91 26.56
C GLY A 118 -6.80 9.49 26.16
N MET A 119 -7.78 9.38 25.26
CA MET A 119 -8.08 8.09 24.63
C MET A 119 -6.89 7.66 23.78
N ALA A 120 -6.48 6.41 23.96
CA ALA A 120 -5.42 5.79 23.20
C ALA A 120 -5.92 4.52 22.52
N THR A 121 -5.42 4.28 21.32
CA THR A 121 -5.59 3.02 20.62
C THR A 121 -4.24 2.34 20.58
N GLY A 122 -4.14 1.22 21.27
CA GLY A 122 -2.93 0.43 21.34
C GLY A 122 -2.87 -0.64 20.27
N GLN A 123 -1.66 -0.84 19.76
CA GLN A 123 -1.32 -1.98 18.93
C GLN A 123 -0.05 -2.61 19.48
N ALA A 124 -0.13 -3.88 19.82
CA ALA A 124 1.01 -4.66 20.26
C ALA A 124 1.61 -5.40 19.08
N ILE A 125 2.93 -5.29 18.93
CA ILE A 125 3.72 -5.95 17.88
C ILE A 125 4.97 -6.55 18.50
N ASP A 126 5.59 -7.49 17.80
CA ASP A 126 6.82 -8.13 18.28
C ASP A 126 8.05 -7.25 18.03
N PHE A 127 8.58 -6.60 19.07
CA PHE A 127 9.81 -5.79 19.00
C PHE A 127 11.07 -6.61 19.30
N PHE A 128 10.97 -7.61 20.17
CA PHE A 128 12.14 -8.29 20.75
C PHE A 128 12.35 -9.74 20.27
N GLY A 129 11.39 -10.30 19.54
CA GLY A 129 11.42 -11.68 19.09
C GLY A 129 12.59 -11.97 18.14
N PRO A 130 13.16 -13.19 18.22
CA PRO A 130 14.33 -13.56 17.45
C PRO A 130 14.03 -13.55 15.95
N GLY A 131 14.62 -12.60 15.22
CA GLY A 131 14.42 -12.47 13.78
C GLY A 131 13.12 -11.76 13.39
N THR A 132 12.47 -11.05 14.33
CA THR A 132 11.34 -10.18 14.01
C THR A 132 11.71 -9.17 12.94
N ARG A 133 10.74 -8.91 12.06
CA ARG A 133 10.81 -7.89 11.00
C ARG A 133 9.64 -6.92 11.11
N GLU A 134 8.84 -7.00 12.18
CA GLU A 134 7.63 -6.17 12.34
C GLU A 134 7.93 -4.67 12.38
N PRO A 135 8.93 -4.19 13.15
CA PRO A 135 9.25 -2.76 13.17
C PRO A 135 9.63 -2.23 11.77
N GLU A 136 10.45 -2.97 11.03
CA GLU A 136 10.84 -2.61 9.66
C GLU A 136 9.66 -2.71 8.68
N ARG A 137 8.83 -3.74 8.80
CA ARG A 137 7.65 -3.97 7.95
C ARG A 137 6.65 -2.82 8.07
N MET A 138 6.44 -2.33 9.29
CA MET A 138 5.58 -1.18 9.55
C MET A 138 6.29 0.17 9.37
N ASN A 139 7.56 0.15 8.95
CA ASN A 139 8.38 1.33 8.74
C ASN A 139 8.46 2.25 9.98
N ILE A 140 8.42 1.65 11.18
CA ILE A 140 8.49 2.37 12.46
C ILE A 140 9.83 3.09 12.64
N PRO A 141 11.00 2.48 12.35
CA PRO A 141 12.30 3.12 12.58
C PRO A 141 12.46 4.46 11.85
N SER A 142 11.95 4.59 10.61
CA SER A 142 12.03 5.83 9.84
C SER A 142 10.96 6.85 10.23
N SER A 143 9.94 6.40 10.96
CA SER A 143 8.79 7.19 11.39
C SER A 143 8.96 7.74 12.82
N ILE A 144 10.05 7.40 13.51
CA ILE A 144 10.44 7.96 14.81
C ILE A 144 10.81 9.44 14.64
N VAL A 145 10.19 10.29 15.46
CA VAL A 145 10.45 11.73 15.52
C VAL A 145 11.40 12.07 16.67
N ARG A 146 11.25 11.41 17.82
CA ARG A 146 12.09 11.60 19.02
C ARG A 146 12.32 10.26 19.71
N GLY A 147 13.48 10.09 20.34
CA GLY A 147 13.83 8.87 21.07
C GLY A 147 14.31 7.75 20.16
N SER A 148 14.09 6.51 20.58
CA SER A 148 14.50 5.28 19.89
C SER A 148 13.34 4.28 19.87
N LEU A 149 13.56 3.14 19.21
CA LEU A 149 12.69 1.96 19.41
C LEU A 149 12.77 1.51 20.88
N PRO A 150 11.75 0.79 21.38
CA PRO A 150 11.83 0.10 22.65
C PRO A 150 13.05 -0.83 22.67
N ASP A 151 13.88 -0.71 23.70
CA ASP A 151 15.07 -1.54 23.91
C ASP A 151 14.83 -2.57 25.04
N GLU A 152 13.93 -2.27 25.99
CA GLU A 152 13.59 -3.13 27.12
C GLU A 152 12.06 -3.31 27.28
N PRO A 153 11.59 -4.42 27.90
CA PRO A 153 10.19 -4.60 28.24
C PRO A 153 9.67 -3.49 29.16
N GLY A 154 8.41 -3.09 28.97
CA GLY A 154 7.80 -1.96 29.68
C GLY A 154 8.09 -0.60 29.03
N GLU A 155 8.68 -0.57 27.85
CA GLU A 155 8.82 0.63 27.04
C GLU A 155 7.73 0.72 25.95
N ALA A 156 7.29 1.94 25.66
CA ALA A 156 6.24 2.21 24.69
C ALA A 156 6.61 3.32 23.72
N LEU A 157 6.15 3.20 22.48
CA LEU A 157 6.15 4.29 21.50
C LEU A 157 4.79 4.98 21.50
N VAL A 158 4.80 6.30 21.56
CA VAL A 158 3.56 7.10 21.56
C VAL A 158 3.50 7.95 20.31
N SER A 159 2.30 8.12 19.76
CA SER A 159 2.09 9.03 18.63
C SER A 159 2.57 10.46 18.94
N ASN A 160 3.27 11.09 17.99
CA ASN A 160 3.92 12.38 18.21
C ASN A 160 2.91 13.50 18.50
N ASP A 161 1.77 13.55 17.81
CA ASP A 161 0.79 14.61 18.04
C ASP A 161 0.10 14.45 19.41
N PHE A 162 -0.09 13.20 19.88
CA PHE A 162 -0.53 12.94 21.25
C PHE A 162 0.51 13.41 22.28
N ALA A 163 1.79 13.06 22.06
CA ALA A 163 2.88 13.47 22.94
C ALA A 163 3.03 14.99 23.03
N GLU A 164 2.92 15.71 21.91
CA GLU A 164 2.97 17.18 21.89
C GLU A 164 1.76 17.81 22.58
N ARG A 165 0.57 17.26 22.37
CA ARG A 165 -0.66 17.76 22.98
C ARG A 165 -0.63 17.68 24.51
N PHE A 166 -0.09 16.60 25.06
CA PHE A 166 -0.04 16.37 26.51
C PHE A 166 1.33 16.69 27.14
N GLY A 167 2.29 17.18 26.34
CA GLY A 167 3.62 17.54 26.79
C GLY A 167 4.37 16.36 27.40
N ILE A 168 4.28 15.19 26.76
CA ILE A 168 4.99 13.95 27.11
C ILE A 168 6.38 14.02 26.49
N LYS A 169 7.39 13.64 27.26
CA LYS A 169 8.79 13.53 26.83
C LYS A 169 9.24 12.08 26.83
N VAL A 170 10.29 11.82 26.08
CA VAL A 170 11.00 10.53 26.13
C VAL A 170 11.55 10.33 27.55
N GLY A 171 11.31 9.15 28.11
CA GLY A 171 11.60 8.80 29.50
C GLY A 171 10.50 9.12 30.51
N ASP A 172 9.42 9.80 30.10
CA ASP A 172 8.29 10.03 31.01
C ASP A 172 7.51 8.72 31.22
N PRO A 173 7.05 8.45 32.46
CA PRO A 173 6.13 7.35 32.71
C PRO A 173 4.73 7.69 32.19
N ILE A 174 4.04 6.69 31.66
CA ILE A 174 2.65 6.74 31.24
C ILE A 174 1.91 5.52 31.81
N THR A 175 0.65 5.68 32.17
CA THR A 175 -0.19 4.59 32.67
C THR A 175 -1.25 4.26 31.63
N LEU A 176 -1.28 3.02 31.17
CA LEU A 176 -2.36 2.49 30.34
C LEU A 176 -3.49 1.99 31.25
N PHE A 177 -4.65 2.62 31.13
CA PHE A 177 -5.91 2.14 31.66
C PHE A 177 -6.66 1.38 30.57
N GLY A 178 -6.76 0.06 30.70
CA GLY A 178 -7.41 -0.81 29.74
C GLY A 178 -8.40 -1.77 30.38
N ALA A 179 -8.89 -2.71 29.58
CA ALA A 179 -9.65 -3.85 30.06
C ALA A 179 -8.92 -5.15 29.68
N THR A 180 -8.82 -6.07 30.63
CA THR A 180 -8.28 -7.42 30.36
C THR A 180 -9.26 -8.22 29.51
N MET A 181 -8.81 -9.33 28.92
CA MET A 181 -9.68 -10.21 28.14
C MET A 181 -10.87 -10.78 28.94
N TYR A 182 -10.81 -10.76 30.28
CA TYR A 182 -11.89 -11.20 31.16
C TYR A 182 -12.81 -10.05 31.63
N GLY A 183 -12.64 -8.85 31.08
CA GLY A 183 -13.40 -7.65 31.45
C GLY A 183 -12.97 -7.01 32.78
N GLY A 184 -11.81 -7.40 33.32
CA GLY A 184 -11.19 -6.77 34.48
C GLY A 184 -10.55 -5.43 34.10
N MET A 185 -10.33 -4.54 35.08
CA MET A 185 -9.57 -3.32 34.83
C MET A 185 -8.07 -3.64 34.79
N ALA A 186 -7.39 -3.19 33.74
CA ALA A 186 -5.95 -3.30 33.57
C ALA A 186 -5.27 -1.96 33.81
N PHE A 187 -4.19 -1.96 34.60
CA PHE A 187 -3.38 -0.79 34.95
C PHE A 187 -1.91 -1.13 34.76
N THR A 188 -1.31 -0.63 33.69
CA THR A 188 0.09 -0.94 33.37
C THR A 188 0.88 0.32 33.11
N ASN A 189 2.02 0.44 33.77
CA ASN A 189 2.93 1.56 33.59
C ASN A 189 3.93 1.24 32.49
N PHE A 190 4.12 2.18 31.59
CA PHE A 190 5.13 2.14 30.55
C PHE A 190 6.04 3.35 30.63
N THR A 191 7.27 3.21 30.16
CA THR A 191 8.18 4.33 29.93
C THR A 191 8.16 4.70 28.44
N VAL A 192 8.08 5.98 28.12
CA VAL A 192 8.08 6.44 26.72
C VAL A 192 9.50 6.31 26.14
N ALA A 193 9.75 5.32 25.29
CA ALA A 193 11.02 5.17 24.57
C ALA A 193 11.17 6.18 23.43
N GLY A 194 10.05 6.52 22.78
CA GLY A 194 10.07 7.38 21.61
C GLY A 194 8.70 7.87 21.16
N THR A 195 8.72 8.84 20.24
CA THR A 195 7.51 9.32 19.57
C THR A 195 7.54 9.00 18.08
N VAL A 196 6.40 8.57 17.55
CA VAL A 196 6.28 8.12 16.15
C VAL A 196 5.22 8.94 15.41
N ARG A 197 5.45 9.22 14.14
CA ARG A 197 4.46 9.81 13.23
C ARG A 197 4.14 8.80 12.14
N PHE A 198 2.95 8.22 12.20
CA PHE A 198 2.47 7.19 11.27
C PHE A 198 2.04 7.76 9.91
N GLY A 199 1.76 9.07 9.84
CA GLY A 199 1.21 9.71 8.63
C GLY A 199 -0.30 9.45 8.44
N MET A 200 -0.89 8.65 9.31
CA MET A 200 -2.33 8.41 9.39
C MET A 200 -2.90 9.18 10.57
N ARG A 201 -3.76 10.17 10.28
CA ARG A 201 -4.38 11.04 11.31
C ARG A 201 -5.10 10.28 12.43
N ALA A 202 -5.62 9.09 12.15
CA ALA A 202 -6.27 8.27 13.17
C ALA A 202 -5.25 7.77 14.21
N LEU A 203 -4.11 7.24 13.75
CA LEU A 203 -3.02 6.78 14.62
C LEU A 203 -2.25 7.94 15.25
N ASP A 204 -1.97 9.01 14.50
CA ASP A 204 -1.20 10.15 15.01
C ASP A 204 -1.89 10.85 16.20
N ARG A 205 -3.21 10.71 16.36
CA ARG A 205 -3.98 11.34 17.44
C ARG A 205 -3.91 10.64 18.80
N GLY A 206 -3.42 9.40 18.86
CA GLY A 206 -3.47 8.62 20.10
C GLY A 206 -3.02 7.17 19.99
N ALA A 207 -2.25 6.80 18.97
CA ALA A 207 -1.68 5.47 18.92
C ALA A 207 -0.59 5.29 19.98
N ILE A 208 -0.56 4.09 20.57
CA ILE A 208 0.52 3.59 21.39
C ILE A 208 0.96 2.23 20.83
N LEU A 209 2.27 2.04 20.66
CA LEU A 209 2.86 0.73 20.35
C LEU A 209 3.61 0.21 21.56
N ILE A 210 3.37 -1.05 21.88
CA ILE A 210 4.07 -1.79 22.94
C ILE A 210 4.46 -3.16 22.40
N ASP A 211 5.35 -3.85 23.12
CA ASP A 211 5.68 -5.22 22.77
C ASP A 211 4.49 -6.16 22.99
N ILE A 212 4.42 -7.21 22.17
CA ILE A 212 3.39 -8.25 22.26
C ILE A 212 3.37 -8.91 23.64
N THR A 213 4.54 -9.16 24.24
CA THR A 213 4.63 -9.79 25.56
C THR A 213 4.13 -8.89 26.68
N ASP A 214 4.40 -7.57 26.57
CA ASP A 214 3.90 -6.58 27.51
C ASP A 214 2.38 -6.43 27.42
N ALA A 215 1.83 -6.47 26.21
CA ALA A 215 0.38 -6.46 26.01
C ALA A 215 -0.29 -7.71 26.57
N GLN A 216 0.31 -8.89 26.37
CA GLN A 216 -0.17 -10.14 26.93
C GLN A 216 -0.18 -10.10 28.46
N ALA A 217 0.86 -9.55 29.08
CA ALA A 217 0.93 -9.37 30.53
C ALA A 217 -0.06 -8.32 31.04
N ALA A 218 -0.25 -7.21 30.32
CA ALA A 218 -1.14 -6.13 30.71
C ALA A 218 -2.63 -6.51 30.63
N LEU A 219 -3.01 -7.35 29.66
CA LEU A 219 -4.41 -7.65 29.33
C LEU A 219 -4.86 -9.06 29.77
N ASP A 220 -4.05 -9.76 30.57
CA ASP A 220 -4.23 -11.17 30.97
C ASP A 220 -4.36 -12.14 29.78
N MET A 221 -3.64 -11.88 28.69
CA MET A 221 -3.68 -12.65 27.43
C MET A 221 -2.48 -13.59 27.31
N ALA A 222 -2.21 -14.41 28.33
CA ALA A 222 -1.08 -15.36 28.29
C ALA A 222 -1.25 -16.39 27.16
N ASP A 223 -0.27 -16.47 26.24
CA ASP A 223 -0.30 -17.29 25.03
C ASP A 223 -1.57 -17.08 24.19
N ALA A 224 -2.04 -15.83 24.15
CA ALA A 224 -3.22 -15.42 23.44
C ALA A 224 -2.95 -14.17 22.58
N ALA A 225 -3.63 -14.08 21.45
CA ALA A 225 -3.53 -12.96 20.52
C ALA A 225 -4.90 -12.68 19.92
N GLY A 226 -5.22 -11.39 19.73
CA GLY A 226 -6.45 -11.02 19.03
C GLY A 226 -6.41 -11.47 17.57
N GLU A 227 -5.24 -11.37 16.95
CA GLU A 227 -5.05 -11.68 15.54
C GLU A 227 -3.68 -12.31 15.29
N VAL A 228 -3.63 -13.25 14.34
CA VAL A 228 -2.37 -13.80 13.81
C VAL A 228 -2.29 -13.46 12.33
N LEU A 229 -1.28 -12.69 11.93
CA LEU A 229 -1.14 -12.21 10.56
C LEU A 229 -0.10 -13.05 9.81
N GLY A 230 -0.40 -13.38 8.55
CA GLY A 230 0.49 -14.05 7.62
C GLY A 230 0.95 -13.10 6.51
N PHE A 231 2.26 -13.02 6.30
CA PHE A 231 2.89 -12.22 5.25
C PHE A 231 3.69 -13.10 4.30
N PHE A 232 3.60 -12.84 3.00
CA PHE A 232 4.43 -13.53 2.01
C PHE A 232 5.88 -13.09 2.18
N LYS A 233 6.82 -14.04 2.10
CA LYS A 233 8.26 -13.79 2.33
C LYS A 233 8.89 -12.81 1.33
N ASP A 234 8.28 -12.63 0.16
CA ASP A 234 8.70 -11.63 -0.83
C ASP A 234 8.12 -10.22 -0.58
N GLY A 235 7.31 -10.07 0.47
CA GLY A 235 6.69 -8.82 0.90
C GLY A 235 5.55 -8.34 0.01
N LYS A 236 5.12 -9.12 -1.00
CA LYS A 236 4.09 -8.69 -1.95
C LYS A 236 2.80 -9.46 -1.74
N TYR A 237 1.68 -8.79 -1.93
CA TYR A 237 0.38 -9.43 -1.84
C TYR A 237 0.05 -10.23 -3.12
N HIS A 238 -0.09 -11.56 -2.97
CA HIS A 238 -0.50 -12.47 -4.04
C HIS A 238 -1.95 -12.90 -3.87
N ARG A 239 -2.88 -12.27 -4.61
CA ARG A 239 -4.33 -12.46 -4.47
C ARG A 239 -4.79 -13.93 -4.57
N GLU A 240 -4.25 -14.66 -5.56
CA GLU A 240 -4.65 -16.05 -5.84
C GLU A 240 -4.06 -17.02 -4.81
N GLU A 241 -2.79 -16.83 -4.42
CA GLU A 241 -2.15 -17.66 -3.39
C GLU A 241 -2.83 -17.44 -2.03
N ALA A 242 -3.13 -16.20 -1.67
CA ALA A 242 -3.87 -15.89 -0.45
C ALA A 242 -5.27 -16.53 -0.42
N LEU A 243 -5.95 -16.60 -1.56
CA LEU A 243 -7.23 -17.30 -1.68
C LEU A 243 -7.09 -18.81 -1.48
N GLN A 244 -6.04 -19.41 -2.03
CA GLN A 244 -5.76 -20.85 -1.85
C GLN A 244 -5.46 -21.17 -0.39
N VAL A 245 -4.60 -20.38 0.26
CA VAL A 245 -4.25 -20.53 1.69
C VAL A 245 -5.50 -20.40 2.56
N LYS A 246 -6.30 -19.35 2.36
CA LYS A 246 -7.57 -19.15 3.06
C LYS A 246 -8.50 -20.35 2.91
N THR A 247 -8.71 -20.81 1.67
CA THR A 247 -9.66 -21.88 1.38
C THR A 247 -9.21 -23.19 2.01
N ALA A 248 -7.91 -23.52 1.91
CA ALA A 248 -7.34 -24.71 2.54
C ALA A 248 -7.45 -24.67 4.07
N PHE A 249 -7.17 -23.52 4.68
CA PHE A 249 -7.29 -23.33 6.13
C PHE A 249 -8.75 -23.48 6.60
N ASN A 250 -9.69 -22.74 5.99
CA ASN A 250 -11.08 -22.70 6.42
C ASN A 250 -11.81 -24.03 6.19
N ALA A 251 -11.42 -24.83 5.19
CA ALA A 251 -12.02 -26.14 4.93
C ALA A 251 -11.89 -27.10 6.13
N ARG A 252 -10.89 -26.92 7.00
CA ARG A 252 -10.71 -27.74 8.21
C ARG A 252 -11.72 -27.44 9.30
N TYR A 253 -12.25 -26.22 9.31
CA TYR A 253 -13.16 -25.72 10.33
C TYR A 253 -14.60 -25.58 9.80
N GLU A 254 -14.86 -25.86 8.51
CA GLU A 254 -16.15 -25.61 7.86
C GLU A 254 -17.36 -26.27 8.56
N GLY A 255 -17.14 -27.40 9.26
CA GLY A 255 -18.16 -28.10 10.05
C GLY A 255 -18.16 -27.81 11.55
N ASP A 256 -17.19 -27.03 12.04
CA ASP A 256 -17.16 -26.58 13.42
C ASP A 256 -18.20 -25.46 13.59
N ALA A 257 -19.01 -25.50 14.65
CA ALA A 257 -19.99 -24.44 14.97
C ALA A 257 -19.53 -23.58 16.15
N ASP A 258 -18.36 -23.86 16.71
CA ASP A 258 -17.76 -23.06 17.76
C ASP A 258 -17.48 -21.64 17.26
N GLU A 259 -17.85 -20.66 18.08
CA GLU A 259 -17.62 -19.24 17.82
C GLU A 259 -16.13 -18.87 17.99
N PHE A 260 -15.40 -19.66 18.79
CA PHE A 260 -13.95 -19.54 18.98
C PHE A 260 -13.13 -20.28 17.92
N ALA A 261 -13.78 -21.05 17.04
CA ALA A 261 -13.08 -21.76 15.96
C ALA A 261 -12.27 -20.76 15.10
N PRO A 262 -11.00 -21.05 14.79
CA PRO A 262 -10.20 -20.20 13.92
C PRO A 262 -10.84 -20.04 12.53
N THR A 263 -10.81 -18.82 12.03
CA THR A 263 -11.17 -18.48 10.66
C THR A 263 -10.09 -17.62 10.04
N MET A 264 -9.84 -17.83 8.76
CA MET A 264 -8.90 -17.04 7.99
C MET A 264 -9.64 -16.14 7.01
N ILE A 265 -9.19 -14.89 6.95
CA ILE A 265 -9.55 -13.92 5.92
C ILE A 265 -8.29 -13.52 5.15
N ARG A 266 -8.43 -13.16 3.88
CA ARG A 266 -7.36 -12.51 3.12
C ARG A 266 -7.55 -11.00 3.16
N LEU A 267 -6.50 -10.23 2.86
CA LEU A 267 -6.56 -8.76 2.80
C LEU A 267 -7.78 -8.23 2.03
N ASN A 268 -8.07 -8.80 0.86
CA ASN A 268 -9.20 -8.39 0.04
C ASN A 268 -10.57 -8.65 0.68
N ASP A 269 -10.68 -9.57 1.64
CA ASP A 269 -11.97 -9.84 2.29
C ASP A 269 -12.30 -8.82 3.39
N GLN A 270 -11.41 -7.88 3.69
CA GLN A 270 -11.77 -6.72 4.53
C GLN A 270 -12.99 -6.01 3.94
N LYS A 271 -13.95 -5.66 4.81
CA LYS A 271 -15.20 -5.02 4.41
C LYS A 271 -14.92 -3.80 3.51
N GLY A 272 -15.36 -3.88 2.26
CA GLY A 272 -15.25 -2.80 1.27
C GLY A 272 -13.88 -2.63 0.60
N LEU A 273 -12.82 -3.34 1.02
CA LEU A 273 -11.49 -3.14 0.44
C LEU A 273 -11.36 -3.70 -0.99
N ASP A 274 -11.80 -4.94 -1.25
CA ASP A 274 -11.76 -5.49 -2.61
C ASP A 274 -12.64 -4.71 -3.59
N GLU A 275 -13.83 -4.29 -3.14
CA GLU A 275 -14.74 -3.44 -3.91
C GLU A 275 -14.09 -2.10 -4.25
N TYR A 276 -13.42 -1.48 -3.27
CA TYR A 276 -12.72 -0.22 -3.45
C TYR A 276 -11.53 -0.36 -4.41
N LEU A 277 -10.66 -1.36 -4.22
CA LEU A 277 -9.51 -1.62 -5.10
C LEU A 277 -9.97 -1.90 -6.53
N THR A 278 -10.99 -2.75 -6.69
CA THR A 278 -11.56 -3.10 -7.99
C THR A 278 -12.19 -1.87 -8.67
N MET A 279 -12.92 -1.04 -7.92
CA MET A 279 -13.46 0.23 -8.41
C MET A 279 -12.34 1.15 -8.90
N MET A 280 -11.25 1.27 -8.13
CA MET A 280 -10.12 2.12 -8.51
C MET A 280 -9.40 1.60 -9.76
N ASP A 281 -9.26 0.29 -9.92
CA ASP A 281 -8.73 -0.31 -11.16
C ASP A 281 -9.61 0.04 -12.37
N TYR A 282 -10.94 -0.02 -12.23
CA TYR A 282 -11.85 0.39 -13.30
C TYR A 282 -11.75 1.90 -13.60
N VAL A 283 -11.64 2.74 -12.57
CA VAL A 283 -11.46 4.19 -12.74
C VAL A 283 -10.13 4.49 -13.43
N ALA A 284 -9.04 3.84 -13.04
CA ALA A 284 -7.73 3.98 -13.67
C ALA A 284 -7.76 3.53 -15.15
N GLY A 285 -8.45 2.43 -15.45
CA GLY A 285 -8.69 1.96 -16.81
C GLY A 285 -9.49 2.95 -17.65
N ALA A 286 -10.58 3.49 -17.10
CA ALA A 286 -11.42 4.50 -17.77
C ALA A 286 -10.66 5.82 -18.01
N MET A 287 -9.87 6.28 -17.03
CA MET A 287 -9.00 7.44 -17.18
C MET A 287 -7.96 7.23 -18.28
N THR A 288 -7.30 6.07 -18.31
CA THR A 288 -6.36 5.70 -19.37
C THR A 288 -7.03 5.71 -20.74
N PHE A 289 -8.24 5.16 -20.84
CA PHE A 289 -9.02 5.16 -22.08
C PHE A 289 -9.36 6.59 -22.55
N ILE A 290 -9.88 7.44 -21.66
CA ILE A 290 -10.20 8.84 -21.95
C ILE A 290 -8.95 9.60 -22.40
N PHE A 291 -7.81 9.35 -21.75
CA PHE A 291 -6.55 10.00 -22.07
C PHE A 291 -6.04 9.59 -23.47
N ILE A 292 -6.10 8.30 -23.81
CA ILE A 292 -5.77 7.79 -25.15
C ILE A 292 -6.71 8.40 -26.20
N LEU A 293 -8.00 8.52 -25.90
CA LEU A 293 -8.97 9.12 -26.81
C LEU A 293 -8.69 10.61 -27.04
N ALA A 294 -8.43 11.38 -25.98
CA ALA A 294 -8.05 12.78 -26.07
C ALA A 294 -6.75 12.95 -26.88
N MET A 295 -5.73 12.13 -26.61
CA MET A 295 -4.48 12.12 -27.36
C MET A 295 -4.70 11.79 -28.85
N SER A 296 -5.60 10.86 -29.16
CA SER A 296 -5.94 10.51 -30.54
C SER A 296 -6.52 11.70 -31.32
N ILE A 297 -7.34 12.54 -30.68
CA ILE A 297 -7.87 13.78 -31.28
C ILE A 297 -6.74 14.79 -31.52
N VAL A 298 -5.83 14.95 -30.56
CA VAL A 298 -4.67 15.85 -30.71
C VAL A 298 -3.76 15.39 -31.85
N LEU A 299 -3.49 14.09 -31.94
CA LEU A 299 -2.72 13.47 -33.03
C LEU A 299 -3.43 13.64 -34.37
N TRP A 300 -4.76 13.47 -34.42
CA TRP A 300 -5.56 13.70 -35.62
C TRP A 300 -5.36 15.12 -36.13
N ASN A 301 -5.57 16.13 -35.28
CA ASN A 301 -5.41 17.54 -35.67
C ASN A 301 -3.97 17.85 -36.14
N THR A 302 -2.98 17.28 -35.47
CA THR A 302 -1.57 17.42 -35.85
C THR A 302 -1.29 16.80 -37.21
N GLY A 303 -1.83 15.60 -37.46
CA GLY A 303 -1.74 14.91 -38.75
C GLY A 303 -2.40 15.68 -39.89
N LEU A 304 -3.60 16.23 -39.66
CA LEU A 304 -4.30 17.07 -40.64
C LEU A 304 -3.48 18.30 -41.03
N LEU A 305 -2.97 19.05 -40.05
CA LEU A 305 -2.13 20.23 -40.29
C LEU A 305 -0.84 19.86 -41.04
N GLY A 306 -0.23 18.72 -40.71
CA GLY A 306 0.93 18.19 -41.41
C GLY A 306 0.64 17.85 -42.88
N GLY A 307 -0.51 17.24 -43.15
CA GLY A 307 -0.98 16.95 -44.51
C GLY A 307 -1.25 18.20 -45.33
N LEU A 308 -1.97 19.18 -44.76
CA LEU A 308 -2.32 20.45 -45.42
C LEU A 308 -1.10 21.26 -45.83
N ARG A 309 -0.06 21.31 -44.98
CA ARG A 309 1.21 22.00 -45.30
C ARG A 309 1.94 21.38 -46.50
N ARG A 310 1.64 20.13 -46.85
CA ARG A 310 2.28 19.35 -47.94
C ARG A 310 1.36 19.17 -49.15
N TYR A 311 0.20 19.83 -49.16
CA TYR A 311 -0.79 19.69 -50.22
C TYR A 311 -0.20 19.93 -51.63
N ASN A 312 0.64 20.98 -51.77
CA ASN A 312 1.29 21.31 -53.04
C ASN A 312 2.32 20.25 -53.48
N GLU A 313 3.00 19.59 -52.53
CA GLU A 313 3.96 18.53 -52.84
C GLU A 313 3.25 17.28 -53.40
N PHE A 314 2.09 16.93 -52.84
CA PHE A 314 1.28 15.82 -53.34
C PHE A 314 0.72 16.13 -54.73
N GLY A 315 0.31 17.39 -54.99
CA GLY A 315 -0.14 17.83 -56.32
C GLY A 315 0.92 17.66 -57.41
N ILE A 316 2.17 18.04 -57.12
CA ILE A 316 3.29 17.89 -58.07
C ILE A 316 3.61 16.41 -58.32
N ARG A 317 3.61 15.57 -57.28
CA ARG A 317 3.85 14.11 -57.41
C ARG A 317 2.79 13.43 -58.26
N LEU A 318 1.52 13.76 -58.05
CA LEU A 318 0.40 13.28 -58.87
C LEU A 318 0.52 13.74 -60.32
N ALA A 319 0.93 14.99 -60.56
CA ALA A 319 1.14 15.51 -61.91
C ALA A 319 2.30 14.82 -62.66
N MET A 320 3.29 14.29 -61.94
CA MET A 320 4.39 13.49 -62.50
C MET A 320 4.01 12.01 -62.71
N GLY A 321 2.77 11.61 -62.41
CA GLY A 321 2.27 10.25 -62.65
C GLY A 321 2.44 9.28 -61.49
N GLU A 322 2.75 9.74 -60.27
CA GLU A 322 2.76 8.87 -59.08
C GLU A 322 1.33 8.37 -58.76
N GLU A 323 1.19 7.08 -58.48
CA GLU A 323 -0.11 6.49 -58.15
C GLU A 323 -0.64 7.00 -56.80
N LYS A 324 -1.94 7.31 -56.72
CA LYS A 324 -2.59 7.77 -55.48
C LYS A 324 -2.33 6.82 -54.30
N GLY A 325 -2.41 5.51 -54.53
CA GLY A 325 -2.16 4.50 -53.50
C GLY A 325 -0.74 4.55 -52.94
N HIS A 326 0.25 4.91 -53.75
CA HIS A 326 1.63 5.07 -53.31
C HIS A 326 1.78 6.24 -52.33
N ILE A 327 1.12 7.36 -52.60
CA ILE A 327 1.13 8.55 -51.73
C ILE A 327 0.46 8.23 -50.39
N TYR A 328 -0.72 7.59 -50.39
CA TYR A 328 -1.39 7.16 -49.15
C TYR A 328 -0.53 6.20 -48.33
N ARG A 329 0.08 5.19 -48.97
CA ARG A 329 0.94 4.22 -48.29
C ARG A 329 2.17 4.89 -47.70
N SER A 330 2.77 5.86 -48.41
CA SER A 330 3.89 6.64 -47.90
C SER A 330 3.49 7.45 -46.65
N LEU A 331 2.31 8.06 -46.63
CA LEU A 331 1.79 8.80 -45.48
C LEU A 331 1.57 7.89 -44.27
N ILE A 332 0.94 6.73 -44.47
CA ILE A 332 0.72 5.76 -43.40
C ILE A 332 2.05 5.27 -42.82
N ILE A 333 3.02 4.92 -43.68
CA ILE A 333 4.35 4.48 -43.22
C ILE A 333 5.04 5.61 -42.43
N GLU A 334 4.95 6.85 -42.90
CA GLU A 334 5.51 8.02 -42.20
C GLU A 334 4.88 8.20 -40.81
N SER A 335 3.54 8.14 -40.72
CA SER A 335 2.82 8.20 -39.43
C SER A 335 3.17 7.06 -38.49
N VAL A 336 3.31 5.83 -39.00
CA VAL A 336 3.73 4.68 -38.19
C VAL A 336 5.15 4.87 -37.66
N VAL A 337 6.07 5.38 -38.47
CA VAL A 337 7.45 5.66 -38.03
C VAL A 337 7.46 6.75 -36.95
N PHE A 338 6.68 7.82 -37.10
CA PHE A 338 6.53 8.83 -36.04
C PHE A 338 5.90 8.26 -34.77
N GLY A 339 4.89 7.40 -34.91
CA GLY A 339 4.26 6.68 -33.81
C GLY A 339 5.26 5.85 -33.02
N ILE A 340 6.07 5.04 -33.72
CA ILE A 340 7.09 4.18 -33.09
C ILE A 340 8.15 5.04 -32.39
N ILE A 341 8.73 6.03 -33.08
CA ILE A 341 9.78 6.88 -32.51
C ILE A 341 9.24 7.66 -31.29
N GLY A 342 8.08 8.29 -31.44
CA GLY A 342 7.45 9.04 -30.36
C GLY A 342 7.10 8.15 -29.17
N SER A 343 6.58 6.95 -29.41
CA SER A 343 6.25 6.01 -28.33
C SER A 343 7.50 5.55 -27.59
N VAL A 344 8.57 5.18 -28.30
CA VAL A 344 9.83 4.78 -27.65
C VAL A 344 10.38 5.92 -26.78
N ILE A 345 10.43 7.13 -27.32
CA ILE A 345 10.92 8.31 -26.57
C ILE A 345 10.02 8.58 -25.35
N GLY A 346 8.70 8.61 -25.56
CA GLY A 346 7.72 8.87 -24.50
C GLY A 346 7.77 7.82 -23.39
N THR A 347 7.88 6.54 -23.73
CA THR A 347 8.01 5.46 -22.75
C THR A 347 9.30 5.56 -21.97
N ILE A 348 10.44 5.85 -22.62
CA ILE A 348 11.73 6.03 -21.92
C ILE A 348 11.62 7.15 -20.89
N PHE A 349 11.12 8.33 -21.28
CA PHE A 349 10.96 9.44 -20.35
C PHE A 349 9.90 9.14 -19.27
N GLY A 350 8.84 8.42 -19.62
CA GLY A 350 7.74 8.10 -18.70
C GLY A 350 8.20 7.16 -17.61
N LEU A 351 8.95 6.12 -17.98
CA LEU A 351 9.57 5.19 -17.04
C LEU A 351 10.67 5.86 -16.23
N ALA A 352 11.48 6.76 -16.82
CA ALA A 352 12.50 7.50 -16.09
C ALA A 352 11.87 8.41 -15.00
N ALA A 353 10.76 9.09 -15.33
CA ALA A 353 10.03 9.90 -14.36
C ALA A 353 9.35 9.04 -13.29
N ALA A 354 8.77 7.89 -13.67
CA ALA A 354 8.18 6.95 -12.72
C ALA A 354 9.24 6.37 -11.76
N TRP A 355 10.42 6.02 -12.26
CA TRP A 355 11.54 5.57 -11.43
C TRP A 355 12.02 6.66 -10.48
N TYR A 356 12.10 7.91 -10.93
CA TYR A 356 12.45 9.03 -10.07
C TYR A 356 11.46 9.21 -8.91
N LEU A 357 10.15 9.12 -9.19
CA LEU A 357 9.09 9.17 -8.18
C LEU A 357 9.05 7.96 -7.23
N GLN A 358 9.66 6.84 -7.62
CA GLN A 358 9.72 5.66 -6.77
C GLN A 358 10.83 5.80 -5.71
N GLU A 359 11.92 6.49 -6.04
CA GLU A 359 13.07 6.66 -5.15
C GLU A 359 12.95 7.91 -4.25
N TYR A 360 12.28 8.96 -4.74
CA TYR A 360 12.14 10.27 -4.08
C TYR A 360 10.68 10.72 -4.04
#